data_AF-A0A9W6SG46-F1
#
_entry.id   AF-A0A9W6SG46-F1
#
_cell.length_a   1.000
_cell.length_b   1.000
_cell.length_c   1.000
_cell.angle_alpha   90.00
_cell.angle_beta   90.00
_cell.angle_gamma   90.00
#
_symmetry.space_group_name_H-M   'P 1'
#
loop_
_entity.id
_entity.type
_entity.pdbx_description
1 polymer ?
#
loop_
_entity_poly.entity_id
_entity_poly.type
_entity_poly.pdbx_seq_one_letter_code
_entity_poly.pdbx_strand_id
1 'polypeptide(L)'
;MRPRTPLRALLATTALILSAFGVGAVTTTTAGAATLPTHVFAPYFEAWTGDDPATLSQQSGARYLTMAFIQTSAQGSCTPYWNGDTGSPIASSSFGSSISSIQSAGGDVIPSFGGYTADNTGTEIADSCSDVGQIAAAYEKVITTYGITRIDLDTEDNSLTNSAGIDRRNKAVKQVEDWAAANGRTVQFSYTLPTTTGGLAASGLNVLRNAVSNNARIDVVNIMTFDYYDNASHEMANDTKTAATGLHGQLATLYPGKSSAELWNMIGVTEMPGIDDFGPAETFTTADAAPVEQWAASTGINTLSFWALQRDNGGCPGTGGAGDCSGIAQDTWFFSHTFEPFTGGGGTPANDFSIAAAPSAAAVSPGGSTSATISTAVTSGSAQSVALTASGAPSGVTASLSPTSVTAGGSATLKVTTTSAAAPGSYPITVTGKAASGSHGTTFTLTVNGSGGGSGSLVNGGFEAGLSPWTCQPGGAVVTSPAHSGGHALQVAATSSQTGECDQSLTLQPNHAYTLTGWVQGNYAYVGVSGDATASTWASSSGWTKLTVPFTTGSTGKVTVYAHGWYAQGSIYADDFAVS
;
A
#
# COMPACT_ATOMS: atom_id res chain seq x y z
N MET A 1 25.07 -91.04 24.50
CA MET A 1 24.48 -90.88 23.15
C MET A 1 25.20 -89.74 22.45
N ARG A 2 25.79 -90.08 21.31
CA ARG A 2 26.53 -89.26 20.33
C ARG A 2 25.50 -88.84 19.23
N PRO A 3 25.84 -88.05 18.20
CA PRO A 3 25.99 -86.58 18.14
C PRO A 3 25.20 -85.99 16.93
N ARG A 4 25.40 -84.70 16.58
CA ARG A 4 25.83 -84.21 15.22
C ARG A 4 25.26 -82.84 14.81
N THR A 5 26.22 -81.91 14.68
CA THR A 5 26.40 -80.81 13.70
C THR A 5 25.63 -80.89 12.37
N PRO A 6 25.47 -79.74 11.68
CA PRO A 6 26.34 -79.40 10.53
C PRO A 6 26.73 -77.91 10.55
N LEU A 7 27.54 -77.34 9.66
CA LEU A 7 28.73 -77.72 8.89
C LEU A 7 29.24 -76.36 8.35
N ARG A 8 30.54 -76.24 8.09
CA ARG A 8 31.22 -75.03 7.60
C ARG A 8 30.93 -74.69 6.13
N ALA A 9 31.36 -73.47 5.75
CA ALA A 9 31.88 -73.02 4.44
C ALA A 9 30.85 -72.63 3.36
N LEU A 10 31.11 -71.75 2.39
CA LEU A 10 31.97 -70.57 2.18
C LEU A 10 31.46 -70.02 0.81
N LEU A 11 31.70 -68.73 0.54
CA LEU A 11 31.77 -68.08 -0.78
C LEU A 11 30.50 -67.70 -1.58
N ALA A 12 30.52 -66.39 -1.90
CA ALA A 12 30.29 -65.78 -3.21
C ALA A 12 28.84 -65.60 -3.70
N THR A 13 28.38 -64.34 -3.67
CA THR A 13 27.53 -63.80 -4.74
C THR A 13 27.80 -62.31 -4.95
N THR A 14 28.46 -62.08 -6.07
CA THR A 14 28.34 -60.99 -7.06
C THR A 14 27.22 -59.97 -6.83
N ALA A 15 27.60 -58.70 -6.91
CA ALA A 15 26.72 -57.54 -6.93
C ALA A 15 25.75 -57.57 -8.13
N LEU A 16 24.47 -57.35 -7.84
CA LEU A 16 23.45 -56.98 -8.83
C LEU A 16 22.86 -55.64 -8.36
N ILE A 17 23.14 -54.58 -9.12
CA ILE A 17 22.54 -53.27 -8.94
C ILE A 17 21.07 -53.40 -9.38
N LEU A 18 20.15 -53.47 -8.41
CA LEU A 18 18.74 -53.15 -8.63
C LEU A 18 18.49 -51.79 -7.99
N SER A 19 18.28 -50.79 -8.83
CA SER A 19 17.68 -49.52 -8.49
C SER A 19 16.26 -49.75 -7.97
N ALA A 20 16.12 -49.89 -6.65
CA ALA A 20 14.82 -49.85 -5.98
C ALA A 20 14.42 -48.39 -5.79
N PHE A 21 13.35 -47.99 -6.48
CA PHE A 21 12.57 -46.81 -6.13
C PHE A 21 12.13 -46.94 -4.67
N GLY A 22 12.80 -46.22 -3.77
CA GLY A 22 12.37 -46.07 -2.41
C GLY A 22 11.04 -45.31 -2.41
N VAL A 23 9.94 -46.03 -2.20
CA VAL A 23 8.69 -45.42 -1.74
C VAL A 23 8.96 -44.94 -0.33
N GLY A 24 9.46 -43.70 -0.21
CA GLY A 24 9.48 -43.00 1.07
C GLY A 24 8.04 -42.87 1.52
N ALA A 25 7.69 -43.52 2.63
CA ALA A 25 6.47 -43.21 3.35
C ALA A 25 6.55 -41.73 3.74
N VAL A 26 5.90 -40.88 2.96
CA VAL A 26 5.62 -39.50 3.34
C VAL A 26 4.65 -39.61 4.50
N THR A 27 5.18 -39.57 5.73
CA THR A 27 4.39 -39.20 6.89
C THR A 27 3.95 -37.76 6.64
N THR A 28 2.76 -37.57 6.09
CA THR A 28 2.07 -36.29 6.10
C THR A 28 1.78 -35.96 7.56
N THR A 29 2.72 -35.30 8.22
CA THR A 29 2.38 -34.48 9.38
C THR A 29 1.41 -33.44 8.87
N THR A 30 0.12 -33.60 9.19
CA THR A 30 -0.85 -32.51 9.08
C THR A 30 -0.24 -31.32 9.80
N ALA A 31 0.15 -30.29 9.05
CA ALA A 31 0.54 -29.02 9.65
C ALA A 31 -0.63 -28.60 10.54
N GLY A 32 -0.43 -28.62 11.86
CA GLY A 32 -1.41 -28.06 12.78
C GLY A 32 -1.55 -26.58 12.44
N ALA A 33 -2.80 -26.11 12.39
CA ALA A 33 -3.11 -24.70 12.22
C ALA A 33 -2.24 -23.85 13.15
N ALA A 34 -1.59 -22.82 12.62
CA ALA A 34 -0.84 -21.89 13.46
C ALA A 34 -1.82 -21.26 14.45
N THR A 35 -1.49 -21.30 15.75
CA THR A 35 -2.29 -20.60 16.76
C THR A 35 -2.25 -19.10 16.50
N LEU A 36 -3.42 -18.45 16.51
CA LEU A 36 -3.52 -17.00 16.41
C LEU A 36 -2.64 -16.32 17.48
N PRO A 37 -1.99 -15.20 17.14
CA PRO A 37 -1.31 -14.36 18.12
C PRO A 37 -2.23 -13.96 19.26
N THR A 38 -1.66 -13.75 20.46
CA THR A 38 -2.43 -13.30 21.63
C THR A 38 -3.08 -11.94 21.39
N HIS A 39 -2.39 -11.04 20.70
CA HIS A 39 -2.89 -9.75 20.22
C HIS A 39 -2.90 -9.79 18.70
N VAL A 40 -4.06 -9.60 18.08
CA VAL A 40 -4.24 -9.78 16.63
C VAL A 40 -5.03 -8.63 16.03
N PHE A 41 -4.48 -8.02 14.98
CA PHE A 41 -5.21 -7.12 14.10
C PHE A 41 -5.82 -7.95 12.96
N ALA A 42 -7.14 -8.02 12.90
CA ALA A 42 -7.85 -8.85 11.93
C ALA A 42 -9.09 -8.11 11.36
N PRO A 43 -8.91 -7.17 10.43
CA PRO A 43 -10.00 -6.39 9.86
C PRO A 43 -11.00 -7.30 9.14
N TYR A 44 -12.25 -6.85 9.06
CA TYR A 44 -13.28 -7.57 8.34
C TYR A 44 -13.01 -7.57 6.84
N PHE A 45 -13.24 -8.70 6.18
CA PHE A 45 -13.23 -8.86 4.73
C PHE A 45 -14.62 -9.28 4.26
N GLU A 46 -15.20 -8.49 3.35
CA GLU A 46 -16.50 -8.79 2.76
C GLU A 46 -16.38 -9.91 1.71
N ALA A 47 -16.85 -11.11 2.04
CA ALA A 47 -16.69 -12.30 1.19
C ALA A 47 -17.64 -12.37 -0.02
N TRP A 48 -18.39 -11.31 -0.31
CA TRP A 48 -19.37 -11.25 -1.40
C TRP A 48 -19.04 -10.24 -2.49
N THR A 49 -17.98 -9.44 -2.35
CA THR A 49 -17.60 -8.43 -3.36
C THR A 49 -16.98 -9.04 -4.61
N GLY A 50 -16.53 -10.30 -4.53
CA GLY A 50 -15.80 -11.00 -5.57
C GLY A 50 -14.28 -10.81 -5.50
N ASP A 51 -13.80 -10.02 -4.54
CA ASP A 51 -12.38 -9.88 -4.26
C ASP A 51 -11.77 -11.19 -3.72
N ASP A 52 -10.46 -11.35 -3.91
CA ASP A 52 -9.71 -12.47 -3.35
C ASP A 52 -9.07 -12.08 -2.01
N PRO A 53 -9.35 -12.79 -0.89
CA PRO A 53 -8.86 -12.40 0.42
C PRO A 53 -7.33 -12.49 0.54
N ALA A 54 -6.68 -13.42 -0.17
CA ALA A 54 -5.22 -13.51 -0.15
C ALA A 54 -4.57 -12.30 -0.85
N THR A 55 -5.17 -11.86 -1.95
CA THR A 55 -4.75 -10.66 -2.67
C THR A 55 -4.89 -9.41 -1.81
N LEU A 56 -6.05 -9.20 -1.17
CA LEU A 56 -6.25 -8.02 -0.32
C LEU A 56 -5.41 -8.07 0.96
N SER A 57 -5.21 -9.25 1.55
CA SER A 57 -4.27 -9.45 2.66
C SER A 57 -2.85 -9.00 2.28
N GLN A 58 -2.37 -9.39 1.09
CA GLN A 58 -1.05 -9.01 0.61
C GLN A 58 -0.93 -7.50 0.32
N GLN A 59 -1.96 -6.88 -0.26
CA GLN A 59 -1.93 -5.46 -0.63
C GLN A 59 -2.01 -4.53 0.58
N SER A 60 -2.84 -4.87 1.56
CA SER A 60 -3.07 -4.08 2.77
C SER A 60 -2.01 -4.31 3.87
N GLY A 61 -1.31 -5.44 3.81
CA GLY A 61 -0.44 -5.90 4.90
C GLY A 61 -1.18 -6.61 6.05
N ALA A 62 -2.51 -6.65 6.03
CA ALA A 62 -3.31 -7.36 7.04
C ALA A 62 -3.16 -8.87 6.87
N ARG A 63 -2.32 -9.49 7.72
CA ARG A 63 -2.03 -10.93 7.66
C ARG A 63 -3.15 -11.80 8.23
N TYR A 64 -3.98 -11.23 9.09
CA TYR A 64 -5.13 -11.91 9.66
C TYR A 64 -6.38 -11.22 9.18
N LEU A 65 -7.42 -11.96 8.83
CA LEU A 65 -8.68 -11.41 8.32
C LEU A 65 -9.87 -12.02 9.05
N THR A 66 -10.84 -11.19 9.44
CA THR A 66 -12.15 -11.66 9.88
C THR A 66 -13.06 -11.77 8.67
N MET A 67 -13.42 -12.97 8.22
CA MET A 67 -14.15 -13.14 6.96
C MET A 67 -15.67 -13.10 7.20
N ALA A 68 -16.31 -12.06 6.70
CA ALA A 68 -17.76 -11.83 6.80
C ALA A 68 -18.48 -12.29 5.52
N PHE A 69 -19.65 -12.93 5.58
CA PHE A 69 -20.24 -13.62 6.72
C PHE A 69 -20.63 -15.03 6.31
N ILE A 70 -20.78 -15.91 7.29
CA ILE A 70 -21.37 -17.23 7.14
C ILE A 70 -22.80 -17.18 7.69
N GLN A 71 -23.76 -17.57 6.87
CA GLN A 71 -25.17 -17.61 7.24
C GLN A 71 -25.87 -18.76 6.50
N THR A 72 -27.12 -19.02 6.86
CA THR A 72 -27.96 -19.97 6.12
C THR A 72 -28.55 -19.31 4.88
N SER A 73 -28.90 -20.10 3.86
CA SER A 73 -29.49 -19.57 2.62
C SER A 73 -30.94 -19.08 2.77
N ALA A 74 -31.62 -19.50 3.84
CA ALA A 74 -32.99 -19.13 4.17
C ALA A 74 -33.31 -19.52 5.62
N GLN A 75 -34.25 -18.81 6.23
CA GLN A 75 -34.77 -19.12 7.56
C GLN A 75 -35.29 -20.57 7.63
N GLY A 76 -34.97 -21.27 8.73
CA GLY A 76 -35.36 -22.67 8.95
C GLY A 76 -34.35 -23.69 8.41
N SER A 77 -33.29 -23.24 7.74
CA SER A 77 -32.19 -24.10 7.27
C SER A 77 -31.16 -24.32 8.37
N CYS A 78 -30.41 -25.42 8.28
CA CYS A 78 -29.26 -25.73 9.14
C CYS A 78 -27.94 -25.77 8.38
N THR A 79 -27.94 -25.42 7.09
CA THR A 79 -26.74 -25.49 6.25
C THR A 79 -26.09 -24.12 6.10
N PRO A 80 -24.82 -23.95 6.51
CA PRO A 80 -24.09 -22.70 6.35
C PRO A 80 -23.50 -22.55 4.94
N TYR A 81 -23.46 -21.30 4.47
CA TYR A 81 -22.82 -20.86 3.24
C TYR A 81 -22.14 -19.51 3.46
N TRP A 82 -21.10 -19.21 2.69
CA TRP A 82 -20.58 -17.85 2.61
C TRP A 82 -21.66 -16.94 2.01
N ASN A 83 -21.98 -15.85 2.70
CA ASN A 83 -23.04 -14.90 2.38
C ASN A 83 -24.45 -15.54 2.19
N GLY A 84 -24.67 -16.76 2.71
CA GLY A 84 -25.93 -17.49 2.46
C GLY A 84 -26.08 -17.96 1.01
N ASP A 85 -25.06 -17.78 0.17
CA ASP A 85 -25.08 -18.16 -1.24
C ASP A 85 -24.77 -19.64 -1.42
N THR A 86 -25.74 -20.38 -1.93
CA THR A 86 -25.59 -21.81 -2.23
C THR A 86 -24.49 -22.14 -3.24
N GLY A 87 -24.06 -21.16 -4.06
CA GLY A 87 -22.90 -21.26 -4.94
C GLY A 87 -21.56 -21.22 -4.22
N SER A 88 -21.54 -20.77 -2.96
CA SER A 88 -20.35 -20.58 -2.14
C SER A 88 -20.41 -21.41 -0.84
N PRO A 89 -20.46 -22.77 -0.95
CA PRO A 89 -20.57 -23.64 0.22
C PRO A 89 -19.33 -23.57 1.11
N ILE A 90 -19.49 -23.96 2.38
CA ILE A 90 -18.35 -24.27 3.24
C ILE A 90 -17.66 -25.54 2.69
N ALA A 91 -16.66 -25.33 1.84
CA ALA A 91 -15.87 -26.35 1.15
C ALA A 91 -14.56 -25.73 0.63
N SER A 92 -13.53 -26.55 0.40
CA SER A 92 -12.24 -26.06 -0.13
C SER A 92 -12.34 -25.37 -1.50
N SER A 93 -13.42 -25.60 -2.26
CA SER A 93 -13.71 -24.90 -3.52
C SER A 93 -14.04 -23.42 -3.33
N SER A 94 -14.44 -23.01 -2.13
CA SER A 94 -14.79 -21.64 -1.78
C SER A 94 -13.75 -21.10 -0.81
N PHE A 95 -12.93 -20.16 -1.27
CA PHE A 95 -11.82 -19.55 -0.51
C PHE A 95 -10.71 -20.48 0.00
N GLY A 96 -10.80 -21.80 -0.18
CA GLY A 96 -9.82 -22.74 0.39
C GLY A 96 -8.38 -22.48 -0.06
N SER A 97 -8.16 -22.16 -1.34
CA SER A 97 -6.83 -21.79 -1.87
C SER A 97 -6.30 -20.48 -1.29
N SER A 98 -7.18 -19.49 -1.14
CA SER A 98 -6.83 -18.15 -0.65
C SER A 98 -6.49 -18.21 0.84
N ILE A 99 -7.32 -18.89 1.65
CA ILE A 99 -7.06 -19.12 3.07
C ILE A 99 -5.75 -19.89 3.27
N SER A 100 -5.52 -20.96 2.49
CA SER A 100 -4.25 -21.71 2.55
C SER A 100 -3.04 -20.84 2.19
N SER A 101 -3.22 -19.86 1.29
CA SER A 101 -2.15 -18.92 0.90
C SER A 101 -1.83 -17.93 2.03
N ILE A 102 -2.85 -17.40 2.70
CA ILE A 102 -2.69 -16.55 3.89
C ILE A 102 -1.98 -17.32 5.01
N GLN A 103 -2.44 -18.54 5.29
CA GLN A 103 -1.83 -19.42 6.30
C GLN A 103 -0.36 -19.74 5.98
N SER A 104 -0.05 -20.02 4.71
CA SER A 104 1.32 -20.27 4.26
C SER A 104 2.22 -19.03 4.36
N ALA A 105 1.65 -17.83 4.35
CA ALA A 105 2.34 -16.56 4.55
C ALA A 105 2.50 -16.17 6.05
N GLY A 106 2.08 -17.04 6.97
CA GLY A 106 2.17 -16.80 8.42
C GLY A 106 1.02 -15.96 8.99
N GLY A 107 -0.07 -15.83 8.24
CA GLY A 107 -1.36 -15.30 8.69
C GLY A 107 -2.36 -16.40 9.05
N ASP A 108 -3.62 -16.02 9.27
CA ASP A 108 -4.76 -16.95 9.35
C ASP A 108 -6.07 -16.17 9.13
N VAL A 109 -7.20 -16.86 9.03
CA VAL A 109 -8.52 -16.21 8.94
C VAL A 109 -9.42 -16.57 10.13
N ILE A 110 -10.34 -15.68 10.46
CA ILE A 110 -11.38 -15.84 11.47
C ILE A 110 -12.73 -15.79 10.75
N PRO A 111 -13.33 -16.92 10.37
CA PRO A 111 -14.66 -16.90 9.76
C PRO A 111 -15.71 -16.38 10.73
N SER A 112 -16.49 -15.40 10.30
CA SER A 112 -17.54 -14.76 11.09
C SER A 112 -18.92 -15.22 10.66
N PHE A 113 -19.75 -15.64 11.61
CA PHE A 113 -21.16 -15.97 11.40
C PHE A 113 -22.05 -14.79 11.79
N GLY A 114 -23.15 -14.60 11.06
CA GLY A 114 -24.17 -13.59 11.40
C GLY A 114 -24.01 -12.30 10.60
N GLY A 115 -23.98 -11.18 11.30
CA GLY A 115 -23.99 -9.83 10.74
C GLY A 115 -25.41 -9.30 10.49
N TYR A 116 -25.54 -7.97 10.41
CA TYR A 116 -26.82 -7.24 10.36
C TYR A 116 -27.90 -7.86 9.46
N THR A 117 -27.53 -8.29 8.24
CA THR A 117 -28.47 -8.89 7.29
C THR A 117 -28.95 -10.27 7.76
N ALA A 118 -28.06 -11.12 8.27
CA ALA A 118 -28.41 -12.46 8.72
C ALA A 118 -29.40 -12.42 9.89
N ASP A 119 -29.14 -11.49 10.80
CA ASP A 119 -29.86 -11.31 12.05
C ASP A 119 -31.27 -10.76 11.81
N ASN A 120 -31.40 -9.86 10.84
CA ASN A 120 -32.68 -9.29 10.44
C ASN A 120 -33.52 -10.18 9.51
N THR A 121 -32.90 -11.16 8.86
CA THR A 121 -33.60 -12.11 7.96
C THR A 121 -33.86 -13.47 8.60
N GLY A 122 -33.43 -13.67 9.85
CA GLY A 122 -33.53 -14.96 10.54
C GLY A 122 -32.69 -16.05 9.88
N THR A 123 -31.63 -15.66 9.17
CA THR A 123 -30.72 -16.57 8.47
C THR A 123 -29.41 -16.81 9.22
N GLU A 124 -29.13 -16.07 10.29
CA GLU A 124 -28.10 -16.45 11.26
C GLU A 124 -28.33 -17.89 11.73
N ILE A 125 -27.26 -18.67 11.87
CA ILE A 125 -27.37 -20.13 11.99
C ILE A 125 -28.15 -20.56 13.25
N ALA A 126 -27.96 -19.87 14.37
CA ALA A 126 -28.67 -20.16 15.60
C ALA A 126 -30.08 -19.55 15.64
N ASP A 127 -30.43 -18.60 14.78
CA ASP A 127 -31.80 -18.14 14.60
C ASP A 127 -32.58 -19.06 13.66
N SER A 128 -31.93 -19.50 12.58
CA SER A 128 -32.48 -20.33 11.50
C SER A 128 -32.66 -21.80 11.89
N CYS A 129 -31.67 -22.41 12.53
CA CYS A 129 -31.65 -23.85 12.83
C CYS A 129 -32.05 -24.16 14.28
N SER A 130 -33.12 -24.94 14.50
CA SER A 130 -33.58 -25.27 15.87
C SER A 130 -32.79 -26.38 16.57
N ASP A 131 -31.92 -27.09 15.86
CA ASP A 131 -31.13 -28.21 16.37
C ASP A 131 -29.72 -27.76 16.77
N VAL A 132 -29.42 -27.80 18.08
CA VAL A 132 -28.12 -27.40 18.64
C VAL A 132 -26.96 -28.23 18.08
N GLY A 133 -27.17 -29.52 17.85
CA GLY A 133 -26.13 -30.41 17.33
C GLY A 133 -25.80 -30.09 15.87
N GLN A 134 -26.79 -29.69 15.06
CA GLN A 134 -26.54 -29.24 13.70
C GLN A 134 -25.86 -27.87 13.65
N ILE A 135 -26.16 -26.96 14.57
CA ILE A 135 -25.42 -25.69 14.71
C ILE A 135 -23.95 -25.98 15.08
N ALA A 136 -23.71 -26.87 16.05
CA ALA A 136 -22.35 -27.28 16.42
C ALA A 136 -21.61 -27.92 15.23
N ALA A 137 -22.27 -28.81 14.49
CA ALA A 137 -21.71 -29.42 13.29
C ALA A 137 -21.39 -28.40 12.19
N ALA A 138 -22.15 -27.30 12.08
CA ALA A 138 -21.86 -26.20 11.16
C ALA A 138 -20.55 -25.49 11.54
N TYR A 139 -20.34 -25.18 12.82
CA TYR A 139 -19.09 -24.63 13.34
C TYR A 139 -17.90 -25.59 13.13
N GLU A 140 -18.06 -26.88 13.50
CA GLU A 140 -17.05 -27.92 13.27
C GLU A 140 -16.67 -28.03 11.79
N LYS A 141 -17.65 -27.94 10.89
CA LYS A 141 -17.42 -27.99 9.45
C LYS A 141 -16.53 -26.85 8.98
N VAL A 142 -16.75 -25.62 9.45
CA VAL A 142 -15.89 -24.47 9.12
C VAL A 142 -14.47 -24.69 9.65
N ILE A 143 -14.34 -25.08 10.93
CA ILE A 143 -13.05 -25.36 11.59
C ILE A 143 -12.25 -26.40 10.80
N THR A 144 -12.88 -27.51 10.43
CA THR A 144 -12.21 -28.62 9.77
C THR A 144 -11.94 -28.37 8.28
N THR A 145 -12.81 -27.64 7.59
CA THR A 145 -12.65 -27.33 6.15
C THR A 145 -11.46 -26.41 5.90
N TYR A 146 -11.31 -25.37 6.72
CA TYR A 146 -10.30 -24.33 6.51
C TYR A 146 -9.12 -24.41 7.48
N GLY A 147 -9.16 -25.35 8.43
CA GLY A 147 -8.10 -25.50 9.43
C GLY A 147 -7.93 -24.27 10.32
N ILE A 148 -9.04 -23.62 10.69
CA ILE A 148 -9.01 -22.39 11.51
C ILE A 148 -9.02 -22.68 13.00
N THR A 149 -8.59 -21.72 13.81
CA THR A 149 -8.54 -21.85 15.28
C THR A 149 -9.48 -20.90 16.02
N ARG A 150 -10.16 -19.98 15.32
CA ARG A 150 -11.16 -19.08 15.91
C ARG A 150 -12.36 -18.90 15.00
N ILE A 151 -13.56 -18.96 15.58
CA ILE A 151 -14.82 -18.54 14.95
C ILE A 151 -15.25 -17.22 15.58
N ASP A 152 -15.70 -16.30 14.75
CA ASP A 152 -16.40 -15.10 15.19
C ASP A 152 -17.91 -15.26 15.06
N LEU A 153 -18.65 -14.72 16.02
CA LEU A 153 -20.10 -14.73 16.11
C LEU A 153 -20.55 -13.28 16.16
N ASP A 154 -20.79 -12.69 14.99
CA ASP A 154 -21.29 -11.34 14.86
C ASP A 154 -22.80 -11.34 15.10
N THR A 155 -23.23 -10.84 16.26
CA THR A 155 -24.63 -10.90 16.70
C THR A 155 -25.14 -9.50 17.00
N GLU A 156 -26.12 -9.09 16.21
CA GLU A 156 -26.66 -7.75 16.11
C GLU A 156 -28.19 -7.77 16.21
N ASP A 157 -28.77 -6.58 16.34
CA ASP A 157 -30.21 -6.30 16.18
C ASP A 157 -31.16 -7.39 16.75
N ASN A 158 -31.96 -8.03 15.89
CA ASN A 158 -33.00 -8.99 16.27
C ASN A 158 -32.43 -10.23 16.97
N SER A 159 -31.22 -10.65 16.62
CA SER A 159 -30.54 -11.79 17.23
C SER A 159 -30.10 -11.53 18.67
N LEU A 160 -29.91 -10.27 19.06
CA LEU A 160 -29.60 -9.87 20.45
C LEU A 160 -30.78 -10.00 21.41
N THR A 161 -32.01 -10.08 20.90
CA THR A 161 -33.22 -10.23 21.72
C THR A 161 -33.93 -11.57 21.53
N ASN A 162 -33.49 -12.38 20.56
CA ASN A 162 -33.96 -13.76 20.38
C ASN A 162 -33.35 -14.71 21.42
N SER A 163 -33.95 -14.73 22.62
CA SER A 163 -33.48 -15.58 23.74
C SER A 163 -33.31 -17.07 23.38
N ALA A 164 -34.16 -17.63 22.51
CA ALA A 164 -34.04 -19.02 22.07
C ALA A 164 -32.88 -19.23 21.08
N GLY A 165 -32.59 -18.25 20.22
CA GLY A 165 -31.40 -18.26 19.36
C GLY A 165 -30.11 -18.17 20.17
N ILE A 166 -30.03 -17.19 21.09
CA ILE A 166 -28.90 -17.00 22.00
C ILE A 166 -28.56 -18.28 22.78
N ASP A 167 -29.57 -18.94 23.35
CA ASP A 167 -29.38 -20.16 24.13
C ASP A 167 -28.89 -21.34 23.26
N ARG A 168 -29.45 -21.51 22.06
CA ARG A 168 -28.98 -22.51 21.10
C ARG A 168 -27.53 -22.25 20.67
N ARG A 169 -27.19 -20.99 20.35
CA ARG A 169 -25.85 -20.56 19.95
C ARG A 169 -24.81 -20.93 21.00
N ASN A 170 -25.04 -20.52 22.25
CA ASN A 170 -24.09 -20.78 23.33
C ASN A 170 -23.99 -22.26 23.70
N LYS A 171 -25.08 -23.04 23.61
CA LYS A 171 -25.00 -24.50 23.76
C LYS A 171 -24.19 -25.15 22.65
N ALA A 172 -24.34 -24.68 21.42
CA ALA A 172 -23.57 -25.18 20.28
C ALA A 172 -22.08 -24.84 20.43
N VAL A 173 -21.73 -23.60 20.84
CA VAL A 173 -20.36 -23.20 21.20
C VAL A 173 -19.76 -24.18 22.21
N LYS A 174 -20.48 -24.47 23.31
CA LYS A 174 -20.01 -25.42 24.32
C LYS A 174 -19.79 -26.84 23.77
N GLN A 175 -20.66 -27.32 22.89
CA GLN A 175 -20.49 -28.62 22.24
C GLN A 175 -19.22 -28.65 21.38
N VAL A 176 -18.93 -27.58 20.64
CA VAL A 176 -17.72 -27.47 19.80
C VAL A 176 -16.47 -27.37 20.65
N GLU A 177 -16.50 -26.67 21.78
CA GLU A 177 -15.38 -26.63 22.74
C GLU A 177 -15.06 -28.04 23.28
N ASP A 178 -16.08 -28.79 23.66
CA ASP A 178 -15.91 -30.17 24.16
C ASP A 178 -15.40 -31.10 23.06
N TRP A 179 -15.96 -30.98 21.85
CA TRP A 179 -15.49 -31.71 20.67
C TRP A 179 -14.02 -31.39 20.38
N ALA A 180 -13.63 -30.10 20.38
CA ALA A 180 -12.27 -29.69 20.09
C ALA A 180 -11.30 -30.26 21.13
N ALA A 181 -11.63 -30.14 22.42
CA ALA A 181 -10.84 -30.71 23.50
C ALA A 181 -10.69 -32.24 23.38
N ALA A 182 -11.78 -32.95 23.08
CA ALA A 182 -11.76 -34.41 22.89
C ALA A 182 -10.91 -34.85 21.68
N ASN A 183 -10.74 -33.98 20.70
CA ASN A 183 -9.96 -34.23 19.48
C ASN A 183 -8.57 -33.59 19.50
N GLY A 184 -8.11 -33.07 20.66
CA GLY A 184 -6.79 -32.44 20.78
C GLY A 184 -6.64 -31.17 19.95
N ARG A 185 -7.74 -30.47 19.68
CA ARG A 185 -7.80 -29.19 18.96
C ARG A 185 -7.96 -28.04 19.94
N THR A 186 -7.36 -26.91 19.60
CA THR A 186 -7.66 -25.62 20.23
C THR A 186 -8.61 -24.87 19.32
N VAL A 187 -9.73 -24.41 19.89
CA VAL A 187 -10.68 -23.51 19.22
C VAL A 187 -11.00 -22.36 20.16
N GLN A 188 -11.09 -21.16 19.58
CA GLN A 188 -11.55 -19.96 20.24
C GLN A 188 -12.88 -19.50 19.65
N PHE A 189 -13.74 -18.91 20.48
CA PHE A 189 -14.93 -18.20 20.02
C PHE A 189 -14.82 -16.72 20.40
N SER A 190 -15.03 -15.85 19.42
CA SER A 190 -15.30 -14.44 19.62
C SER A 190 -16.77 -14.13 19.41
N TYR A 191 -17.28 -13.18 20.20
CA TYR A 191 -18.52 -12.49 19.89
C TYR A 191 -18.18 -11.09 19.40
N THR A 192 -18.68 -10.70 18.24
CA THR A 192 -18.75 -9.29 17.84
C THR A 192 -20.15 -8.77 18.16
N LEU A 193 -20.23 -7.67 18.92
CA LEU A 193 -21.49 -7.15 19.46
C LEU A 193 -21.55 -5.62 19.33
N PRO A 194 -22.74 -5.04 19.07
CA PRO A 194 -22.97 -3.61 19.18
C PRO A 194 -22.72 -3.11 20.61
N THR A 195 -22.15 -1.91 20.73
CA THR A 195 -21.88 -1.27 22.03
C THR A 195 -22.53 0.10 22.13
N THR A 196 -22.61 0.60 23.37
CA THR A 196 -22.72 2.04 23.63
C THR A 196 -21.34 2.61 23.93
N THR A 197 -21.20 3.93 24.02
CA THR A 197 -19.98 4.61 24.49
C THR A 197 -19.57 4.23 25.92
N GLY A 198 -20.43 3.52 26.67
CA GLY A 198 -20.17 3.01 28.03
C GLY A 198 -20.12 1.48 28.15
N GLY A 199 -19.96 0.75 27.05
CA GLY A 199 -19.94 -0.71 26.99
C GLY A 199 -21.26 -1.30 26.47
N LEU A 200 -21.43 -2.62 26.60
CA LEU A 200 -22.58 -3.32 26.01
C LEU A 200 -23.90 -2.83 26.60
N ALA A 201 -24.90 -2.67 25.74
CA ALA A 201 -26.28 -2.56 26.17
C ALA A 201 -26.76 -3.85 26.88
N ALA A 202 -27.91 -3.79 27.55
CA ALA A 202 -28.44 -4.92 28.29
C ALA A 202 -28.69 -6.16 27.42
N SER A 203 -29.04 -5.98 26.14
CA SER A 203 -29.25 -7.04 25.15
C SER A 203 -27.94 -7.77 24.82
N GLY A 204 -26.87 -7.06 24.46
CA GLY A 204 -25.54 -7.63 24.25
C GLY A 204 -25.00 -8.32 25.51
N LEU A 205 -25.17 -7.70 26.67
CA LEU A 205 -24.75 -8.31 27.94
C LEU A 205 -25.52 -9.59 28.28
N ASN A 206 -26.77 -9.72 27.82
CA ASN A 206 -27.56 -10.93 28.00
C ASN A 206 -27.01 -12.12 27.19
N VAL A 207 -26.42 -11.88 26.01
CA VAL A 207 -25.71 -12.91 25.23
C VAL A 207 -24.59 -13.53 26.06
N LEU A 208 -23.76 -12.70 26.68
CA LEU A 208 -22.65 -13.15 27.52
C LEU A 208 -23.10 -13.82 28.82
N ARG A 209 -24.15 -13.30 29.48
CA ARG A 209 -24.75 -13.97 30.65
C ARG A 209 -25.24 -15.36 30.31
N ASN A 210 -25.88 -15.52 29.15
CA ASN A 210 -26.34 -16.82 28.70
C ASN A 210 -25.15 -17.76 28.40
N ALA A 211 -24.06 -17.26 27.80
CA ALA A 211 -22.83 -18.02 27.58
C ALA A 211 -22.26 -18.58 28.90
N VAL A 212 -22.15 -17.73 29.93
CA VAL A 212 -21.75 -18.14 31.29
C VAL A 212 -22.69 -19.21 31.84
N SER A 213 -24.00 -19.05 31.70
CA SER A 213 -24.99 -20.03 32.19
C SER A 213 -24.93 -21.39 31.48
N ASN A 214 -24.54 -21.40 30.22
CA ASN A 214 -24.33 -22.60 29.41
C ASN A 214 -22.89 -23.13 29.50
N ASN A 215 -22.06 -22.51 30.33
CA ASN A 215 -20.67 -22.89 30.55
C ASN A 215 -19.81 -22.84 29.27
N ALA A 216 -20.23 -22.04 28.29
CA ALA A 216 -19.54 -21.76 27.04
C ALA A 216 -18.42 -20.73 27.28
N ARG A 217 -17.20 -21.03 26.83
CA ARG A 217 -16.03 -20.16 26.97
C ARG A 217 -15.97 -19.19 25.80
N ILE A 218 -16.28 -17.93 26.07
CA ILE A 218 -16.04 -16.84 25.11
C ILE A 218 -14.64 -16.31 25.35
N ASP A 219 -13.78 -16.44 24.34
CA ASP A 219 -12.37 -16.06 24.41
C ASP A 219 -12.17 -14.56 24.11
N VAL A 220 -12.99 -13.99 23.22
CA VAL A 220 -12.98 -12.56 22.90
C VAL A 220 -14.41 -11.99 22.85
N VAL A 221 -14.61 -10.85 23.49
CA VAL A 221 -15.79 -10.00 23.33
C VAL A 221 -15.34 -8.75 22.59
N ASN A 222 -15.60 -8.75 21.30
CA ASN A 222 -15.24 -7.71 20.35
C ASN A 222 -16.41 -6.73 20.22
N ILE A 223 -16.20 -5.46 20.53
CA ILE A 223 -17.27 -4.45 20.46
C ILE A 223 -17.13 -3.58 19.23
N MET A 224 -18.24 -3.34 18.54
CA MET A 224 -18.32 -2.39 17.42
C MET A 224 -18.45 -0.99 17.99
N THR A 225 -17.37 -0.21 17.94
CA THR A 225 -17.26 1.14 18.52
C THR A 225 -17.65 2.23 17.53
N PHE A 226 -18.71 1.97 16.78
CA PHE A 226 -19.34 2.84 15.79
C PHE A 226 -20.85 2.57 15.75
N ASP A 227 -21.60 3.35 14.97
CA ASP A 227 -23.04 3.27 14.86
C ASP A 227 -23.78 3.38 16.22
N TYR A 228 -23.44 4.37 17.05
CA TYR A 228 -24.08 4.52 18.36
C TYR A 228 -25.57 4.90 18.28
N TYR A 229 -26.02 5.51 17.17
CA TYR A 229 -27.42 5.93 16.90
C TYR A 229 -28.09 6.74 18.03
N ASP A 230 -27.31 7.46 18.84
CA ASP A 230 -27.78 8.18 20.03
C ASP A 230 -28.08 9.67 19.77
N ASN A 231 -27.93 10.12 18.51
CA ASN A 231 -28.07 11.50 18.07
C ASN A 231 -27.06 12.47 18.72
N ALA A 232 -25.90 11.99 19.13
CA ALA A 232 -24.79 12.81 19.60
C ALA A 232 -23.69 12.97 18.55
N SER A 233 -22.77 13.90 18.81
CA SER A 233 -21.47 13.94 18.12
C SER A 233 -20.46 13.18 18.98
N HIS A 234 -19.61 12.41 18.33
CA HIS A 234 -18.69 11.49 18.98
C HIS A 234 -17.23 11.85 18.73
N GLU A 235 -16.40 11.60 19.73
CA GLU A 235 -14.93 11.68 19.64
C GLU A 235 -14.44 10.23 19.62
N MET A 236 -14.44 9.63 18.42
CA MET A 236 -14.40 8.17 18.25
C MET A 236 -13.28 7.46 19.00
N ALA A 237 -12.07 8.02 18.99
CA ALA A 237 -10.95 7.44 19.74
C ALA A 237 -11.15 7.47 21.26
N ASN A 238 -11.88 8.45 21.79
CA ASN A 238 -12.24 8.51 23.21
C ASN A 238 -13.40 7.57 23.53
N ASP A 239 -14.43 7.54 22.68
CA ASP A 239 -15.61 6.72 22.88
C ASP A 239 -15.30 5.22 22.82
N THR A 240 -14.36 4.82 21.95
CA THR A 240 -13.76 3.48 21.93
C THR A 240 -13.16 3.09 23.28
N LYS A 241 -12.38 3.99 23.88
CA LYS A 241 -11.70 3.76 25.17
C LYS A 241 -12.70 3.65 26.31
N THR A 242 -13.71 4.52 26.32
CA THR A 242 -14.75 4.49 27.36
C THR A 242 -15.65 3.27 27.21
N ALA A 243 -16.00 2.88 25.99
CA ALA A 243 -16.81 1.69 25.71
C ALA A 243 -16.08 0.42 26.17
N ALA A 244 -14.81 0.28 25.82
CA ALA A 244 -13.99 -0.85 26.23
C ALA A 244 -13.76 -0.89 27.75
N THR A 245 -13.59 0.27 28.41
CA THR A 245 -13.50 0.36 29.87
C THR A 245 -14.81 -0.04 30.54
N GLY A 246 -15.95 0.34 29.97
CA GLY A 246 -17.27 -0.09 30.43
C GLY A 246 -17.45 -1.60 30.30
N LEU A 247 -17.07 -2.17 29.15
CA LEU A 247 -17.07 -3.61 28.92
C LEU A 247 -16.15 -4.34 29.92
N HIS A 248 -14.96 -3.81 30.22
CA HIS A 248 -14.07 -4.40 31.24
C HIS A 248 -14.77 -4.55 32.60
N GLY A 249 -15.50 -3.53 33.05
CA GLY A 249 -16.29 -3.58 34.28
C GLY A 249 -17.44 -4.60 34.20
N GLN A 250 -18.10 -4.73 33.05
CA GLN A 250 -19.12 -5.75 32.82
C GLN A 250 -18.53 -7.17 32.85
N LEU A 251 -17.38 -7.39 32.22
CA LEU A 251 -16.68 -8.68 32.24
C LEU A 251 -16.18 -9.03 33.63
N ALA A 252 -15.71 -8.06 34.42
CA ALA A 252 -15.33 -8.28 35.83
C ALA A 252 -16.51 -8.80 36.68
N THR A 253 -17.73 -8.34 36.35
CA THR A 253 -18.96 -8.82 37.01
C THR A 253 -19.31 -10.24 36.58
N LEU A 254 -19.13 -10.58 35.31
CA LEU A 254 -19.41 -11.91 34.76
C LEU A 254 -18.38 -12.96 35.17
N TYR A 255 -17.11 -12.55 35.30
CA TYR A 255 -15.97 -13.43 35.55
C TYR A 255 -15.16 -12.96 36.76
N PRO A 256 -15.72 -12.99 37.99
CA PRO A 256 -15.08 -12.44 39.18
C PRO A 256 -13.77 -13.15 39.58
N GLY A 257 -13.47 -14.30 38.98
CA GLY A 257 -12.22 -15.04 39.20
C GLY A 257 -11.06 -14.64 38.27
N LYS A 258 -11.30 -13.81 37.24
CA LYS A 258 -10.25 -13.35 36.30
C LYS A 258 -9.59 -12.07 36.81
N SER A 259 -8.29 -11.95 36.58
CA SER A 259 -7.53 -10.73 36.81
C SER A 259 -7.90 -9.65 35.78
N SER A 260 -7.61 -8.38 36.11
CA SER A 260 -7.83 -7.26 35.19
C SER A 260 -7.13 -7.45 33.84
N ALA A 261 -5.91 -8.00 33.83
CA ALA A 261 -5.16 -8.26 32.59
C ALA A 261 -5.81 -9.36 31.74
N GLU A 262 -6.33 -10.42 32.38
CA GLU A 262 -7.09 -11.45 31.67
C GLU A 262 -8.39 -10.90 31.09
N LEU A 263 -9.06 -9.98 31.79
CA LEU A 263 -10.28 -9.33 31.31
C LEU A 263 -10.00 -8.38 30.13
N TRP A 264 -8.92 -7.59 30.19
CA TRP A 264 -8.49 -6.78 29.04
C TRP A 264 -8.13 -7.67 27.85
N ASN A 265 -7.42 -8.77 28.07
CA ASN A 265 -7.11 -9.75 27.03
C ASN A 265 -8.32 -10.57 26.56
N MET A 266 -9.54 -10.32 27.08
CA MET A 266 -10.79 -10.81 26.50
C MET A 266 -11.49 -9.76 25.64
N ILE A 267 -11.04 -8.50 25.61
CA ILE A 267 -11.72 -7.43 24.88
C ILE A 267 -11.16 -7.33 23.47
N GLY A 268 -12.03 -7.13 22.50
CA GLY A 268 -11.67 -6.64 21.17
C GLY A 268 -12.41 -5.34 20.88
N VAL A 269 -11.88 -4.54 19.95
CA VAL A 269 -12.59 -3.38 19.39
C VAL A 269 -12.58 -3.43 17.86
N THR A 270 -13.72 -3.17 17.25
CA THR A 270 -13.90 -3.01 15.80
C THR A 270 -14.32 -1.58 15.53
N GLU A 271 -13.50 -0.85 14.78
CA GLU A 271 -13.84 0.50 14.30
C GLU A 271 -14.57 0.44 12.96
N MET A 272 -15.17 1.55 12.52
CA MET A 272 -15.62 1.71 11.13
C MET A 272 -14.87 2.89 10.51
N PRO A 273 -13.86 2.68 9.63
CA PRO A 273 -13.02 3.76 9.15
C PRO A 273 -13.81 4.81 8.36
N GLY A 274 -13.53 6.08 8.60
CA GLY A 274 -14.24 7.19 7.98
C GLY A 274 -15.67 7.36 8.50
N ILE A 275 -16.60 7.74 7.62
CA ILE A 275 -17.98 8.07 7.98
C ILE A 275 -18.78 6.78 8.09
N ASP A 276 -19.39 6.54 9.25
CA ASP A 276 -20.23 5.36 9.49
C ASP A 276 -21.66 5.52 8.93
N ASP A 277 -22.57 4.60 9.29
CA ASP A 277 -23.95 4.59 8.83
C ASP A 277 -24.80 5.69 9.50
N PHE A 278 -24.44 6.15 10.70
CA PHE A 278 -25.08 7.28 11.35
C PHE A 278 -24.76 8.61 10.63
N GLY A 279 -23.53 8.75 10.13
CA GLY A 279 -23.10 9.83 9.27
C GLY A 279 -22.00 10.71 9.87
N PRO A 280 -21.76 11.93 9.36
CA PRO A 280 -20.53 12.69 9.64
C PRO A 280 -20.37 13.16 11.09
N ALA A 281 -21.37 12.96 11.95
CA ALA A 281 -21.27 13.19 13.39
C ALA A 281 -20.51 12.06 14.11
N GLU A 282 -20.33 10.93 13.44
CA GLU A 282 -19.65 9.73 13.90
C GLU A 282 -18.67 9.30 12.79
N THR A 283 -17.46 9.86 12.85
CA THR A 283 -16.44 9.67 11.80
C THR A 283 -15.13 9.25 12.45
N PHE A 284 -14.71 8.02 12.20
CA PHE A 284 -13.40 7.54 12.63
C PHE A 284 -12.32 8.05 11.68
N THR A 285 -11.63 9.11 12.07
CA THR A 285 -10.67 9.79 11.19
C THR A 285 -9.29 9.15 11.20
N THR A 286 -8.45 9.55 10.24
CA THR A 286 -7.02 9.15 10.25
C THR A 286 -6.27 9.64 11.49
N ALA A 287 -6.75 10.68 12.17
CA ALA A 287 -6.17 11.18 13.41
C ALA A 287 -6.52 10.30 14.63
N ASP A 288 -7.59 9.50 14.56
CA ASP A 288 -8.04 8.61 15.62
C ASP A 288 -7.28 7.28 15.64
N ALA A 289 -6.87 6.80 14.47
CA ALA A 289 -6.29 5.48 14.27
C ALA A 289 -5.06 5.22 15.16
N ALA A 290 -4.00 6.03 15.05
CA ALA A 290 -2.78 5.81 15.82
C ALA A 290 -3.02 5.90 17.35
N PRO A 291 -3.80 6.86 17.87
CA PRO A 291 -4.19 6.87 19.29
C PRO A 291 -4.96 5.64 19.77
N VAL A 292 -5.80 5.02 18.93
CA VAL A 292 -6.52 3.80 19.27
C VAL A 292 -5.58 2.60 19.28
N GLU A 293 -4.77 2.42 18.24
CA GLU A 293 -3.81 1.31 18.17
C GLU A 293 -2.86 1.33 19.39
N GLN A 294 -2.29 2.48 19.72
CA GLN A 294 -1.35 2.62 20.83
C GLN A 294 -2.03 2.33 22.18
N TRP A 295 -3.27 2.77 22.34
CA TRP A 295 -4.06 2.46 23.53
C TRP A 295 -4.38 0.96 23.61
N ALA A 296 -4.82 0.35 22.51
CA ALA A 296 -5.15 -1.07 22.43
C ALA A 296 -3.93 -1.92 22.79
N ALA A 297 -2.77 -1.63 22.19
CA ALA A 297 -1.51 -2.29 22.46
C ALA A 297 -1.05 -2.13 23.92
N SER A 298 -1.07 -0.90 24.45
CA SER A 298 -0.62 -0.63 25.83
C SER A 298 -1.57 -1.19 26.90
N THR A 299 -2.86 -1.27 26.60
CA THR A 299 -3.87 -1.87 27.48
C THR A 299 -3.81 -3.40 27.43
N GLY A 300 -3.34 -3.97 26.32
CA GLY A 300 -3.25 -5.41 26.11
C GLY A 300 -4.59 -6.04 25.78
N ILE A 301 -5.41 -5.37 24.97
CA ILE A 301 -6.67 -5.97 24.46
C ILE A 301 -6.36 -7.11 23.48
N ASN A 302 -7.28 -8.05 23.26
CA ASN A 302 -7.05 -9.21 22.39
C ASN A 302 -7.03 -8.87 20.90
N THR A 303 -8.07 -8.16 20.45
CA THR A 303 -8.35 -7.97 19.04
C THR A 303 -8.50 -6.50 18.74
N LEU A 304 -7.84 -6.07 17.67
CA LEU A 304 -8.12 -4.80 17.01
C LEU A 304 -8.66 -5.16 15.61
N SER A 305 -9.72 -4.51 15.20
CA SER A 305 -10.36 -4.78 13.91
C SER A 305 -10.98 -3.50 13.37
N PHE A 306 -11.46 -3.58 12.14
CA PHE A 306 -12.36 -2.58 11.62
C PHE A 306 -13.28 -3.16 10.52
N TRP A 307 -14.41 -2.50 10.30
CA TRP A 307 -15.35 -2.72 9.22
C TRP A 307 -15.15 -1.69 8.10
N ALA A 308 -14.63 -2.03 6.93
CA ALA A 308 -14.07 -3.30 6.49
C ALA A 308 -12.84 -3.02 5.60
N LEU A 309 -12.06 -4.05 5.29
CA LEU A 309 -10.83 -3.94 4.51
C LEU A 309 -11.10 -3.23 3.17
N GLN A 310 -12.17 -3.59 2.47
CA GLN A 310 -12.59 -2.95 1.23
C GLN A 310 -12.86 -1.44 1.38
N ARG A 311 -13.28 -0.97 2.57
CA ARG A 311 -13.52 0.45 2.86
C ARG A 311 -12.24 1.26 3.05
N ASP A 312 -11.09 0.63 3.27
CA ASP A 312 -9.83 1.31 3.62
C ASP A 312 -9.15 1.97 2.40
N ASN A 313 -9.86 2.93 1.81
CA ASN A 313 -9.41 3.73 0.68
C ASN A 313 -10.00 5.13 0.74
N GLY A 314 -9.29 6.11 0.16
CA GLY A 314 -9.70 7.52 0.13
C GLY A 314 -10.84 7.87 -0.82
N GLY A 315 -11.64 6.88 -1.21
CA GLY A 315 -12.77 7.03 -2.12
C GLY A 315 -13.98 7.72 -1.49
N CYS A 316 -14.90 8.12 -2.36
CA CYS A 316 -16.22 8.68 -2.03
C CYS A 316 -16.32 9.78 -0.93
N PRO A 317 -15.43 10.79 -0.86
CA PRO A 317 -15.46 11.78 0.22
C PRO A 317 -16.85 12.40 0.46
N GLY A 318 -17.31 12.38 1.71
CA GLY A 318 -18.61 12.88 2.13
C GLY A 318 -19.77 11.87 2.07
N THR A 319 -19.49 10.61 1.71
CA THR A 319 -20.50 9.53 1.69
C THR A 319 -20.41 8.72 2.98
N GLY A 320 -21.50 8.67 3.76
CA GLY A 320 -21.61 7.79 4.93
C GLY A 320 -22.06 6.39 4.57
N GLY A 321 -21.70 5.40 5.41
CA GLY A 321 -22.18 4.01 5.30
C GLY A 321 -21.80 3.28 4.01
N ALA A 322 -20.82 3.78 3.26
CA ALA A 322 -20.41 3.15 2.01
C ALA A 322 -19.68 1.82 2.29
N GLY A 323 -20.03 0.74 1.57
CA GLY A 323 -19.38 -0.57 1.73
C GLY A 323 -18.00 -0.66 1.07
N ASP A 324 -17.71 0.15 0.07
CA ASP A 324 -16.50 0.04 -0.76
C ASP A 324 -15.52 1.22 -0.60
N CYS A 325 -15.76 2.13 0.34
CA CYS A 325 -14.91 3.26 0.66
C CYS A 325 -15.26 3.88 2.02
N SER A 326 -14.31 4.60 2.63
CA SER A 326 -14.49 5.15 3.98
C SER A 326 -15.26 6.46 4.02
N GLY A 327 -15.47 7.13 2.88
CA GLY A 327 -16.14 8.42 2.85
C GLY A 327 -15.25 9.60 3.28
N ILE A 328 -13.95 9.39 3.49
CA ILE A 328 -12.98 10.43 3.83
C ILE A 328 -11.77 10.42 2.89
N ALA A 329 -11.06 11.55 2.81
CA ALA A 329 -9.78 11.59 2.12
C ALA A 329 -8.69 10.93 2.97
N GLN A 330 -8.05 9.88 2.43
CA GLN A 330 -6.96 9.13 3.05
C GLN A 330 -6.14 8.43 1.97
N ASP A 331 -4.95 7.94 2.31
CA ASP A 331 -4.23 7.00 1.47
C ASP A 331 -4.92 5.61 1.49
N THR A 332 -4.81 4.87 0.39
CA THR A 332 -5.26 3.47 0.35
C THR A 332 -4.49 2.65 1.39
N TRP A 333 -5.23 1.82 2.15
CA TRP A 333 -4.72 0.98 3.23
C TRP A 333 -4.20 1.74 4.46
N PHE A 334 -4.53 3.03 4.62
CA PHE A 334 -4.02 3.83 5.74
C PHE A 334 -4.33 3.20 7.10
N PHE A 335 -5.57 2.75 7.33
CA PHE A 335 -5.97 2.18 8.61
C PHE A 335 -5.34 0.81 8.83
N SER A 336 -5.25 -0.01 7.77
CA SER A 336 -4.57 -1.31 7.79
C SER A 336 -3.11 -1.17 8.22
N HIS A 337 -2.35 -0.25 7.59
CA HIS A 337 -0.95 0.00 7.96
C HIS A 337 -0.81 0.58 9.37
N THR A 338 -1.79 1.39 9.80
CA THR A 338 -1.76 1.96 11.15
C THR A 338 -2.00 0.90 12.23
N PHE A 339 -2.87 -0.08 11.98
CA PHE A 339 -3.23 -1.12 12.94
C PHE A 339 -2.37 -2.38 12.85
N GLU A 340 -1.63 -2.62 11.75
CA GLU A 340 -0.74 -3.78 11.57
C GLU A 340 0.21 -4.04 12.76
N PRO A 341 0.87 -3.02 13.37
CA PRO A 341 1.79 -3.21 14.48
C PRO A 341 1.17 -3.82 15.75
N PHE A 342 -0.16 -3.78 15.90
CA PHE A 342 -0.87 -4.37 17.03
C PHE A 342 -0.64 -5.89 17.12
N THR A 343 -0.51 -6.55 15.97
CA THR A 343 -0.36 -8.01 15.91
C THR A 343 0.99 -8.46 16.52
N GLY A 344 0.94 -9.36 17.49
CA GLY A 344 2.13 -9.89 18.16
C GLY A 344 2.52 -9.15 19.45
N GLY A 345 1.64 -8.29 19.97
CA GLY A 345 1.79 -7.68 21.29
C GLY A 345 2.56 -6.37 21.32
N GLY A 346 2.45 -5.58 20.24
CA GLY A 346 2.77 -4.16 20.26
C GLY A 346 4.11 -3.82 20.90
N GLY A 347 5.21 -4.05 20.17
CA GLY A 347 6.30 -3.07 20.31
C GLY A 347 5.68 -1.73 19.94
N THR A 348 5.73 -0.72 20.82
CA THR A 348 5.31 0.65 20.47
C THR A 348 5.81 0.92 19.05
N PRO A 349 4.93 1.25 18.08
CA PRO A 349 5.38 1.45 16.71
C PRO A 349 6.59 2.36 16.74
N ALA A 350 7.71 1.93 16.15
CA ALA A 350 8.87 2.81 16.08
C ALA A 350 8.35 4.12 15.48
N ASN A 351 8.57 5.23 16.19
CA ASN A 351 8.10 6.52 15.70
C ASN A 351 8.58 6.68 14.26
N ASP A 352 7.78 7.25 13.37
CA ASP A 352 8.23 7.58 12.03
C ASP A 352 7.44 8.75 11.46
N PHE A 353 7.98 9.37 10.40
CA PHE A 353 7.36 10.52 9.76
C PHE A 353 7.62 10.53 8.25
N SER A 354 6.80 11.26 7.49
CA SER A 354 7.03 11.53 6.06
C SER A 354 7.43 12.99 5.82
N ILE A 355 8.00 13.27 4.64
CA ILE A 355 8.34 14.63 4.20
C ILE A 355 7.97 14.82 2.72
N ALA A 356 7.33 15.94 2.39
CA ALA A 356 6.93 16.28 1.02
C ALA A 356 7.19 17.75 0.69
N ALA A 357 7.34 18.08 -0.60
CA ALA A 357 7.54 19.43 -1.10
C ALA A 357 6.43 19.83 -2.08
N ALA A 358 5.81 21.00 -1.86
CA ALA A 358 4.74 21.53 -2.69
C ALA A 358 4.96 23.03 -3.01
N PRO A 359 5.15 23.42 -4.28
CA PRO A 359 5.35 22.54 -5.44
C PRO A 359 6.68 21.76 -5.34
N SER A 360 6.77 20.62 -6.02
CA SER A 360 8.01 19.80 -6.08
C SER A 360 9.03 20.32 -7.10
N ALA A 361 8.67 21.32 -7.92
CA ALA A 361 9.56 21.96 -8.86
C ALA A 361 9.16 23.41 -9.12
N ALA A 362 10.12 24.25 -9.49
CA ALA A 362 9.86 25.59 -10.03
C ALA A 362 11.00 26.08 -10.92
N ALA A 363 10.69 27.04 -11.79
CA ALA A 363 11.63 27.67 -12.70
C ALA A 363 11.85 29.15 -12.37
N VAL A 364 13.09 29.62 -12.45
CA VAL A 364 13.48 31.03 -12.21
C VAL A 364 14.55 31.46 -13.20
N SER A 365 14.56 32.73 -13.59
CA SER A 365 15.71 33.30 -14.30
C SER A 365 16.90 33.54 -13.35
N PRO A 366 18.15 33.64 -13.86
CA PRO A 366 19.29 34.04 -13.04
C PRO A 366 19.02 35.37 -12.31
N GLY A 367 19.28 35.42 -11.01
CA GLY A 367 18.94 36.55 -10.14
C GLY A 367 17.53 36.48 -9.52
N GLY A 368 16.73 35.47 -9.88
CA GLY A 368 15.36 35.28 -9.39
C GLY A 368 15.26 34.48 -8.09
N SER A 369 14.02 34.26 -7.64
CA SER A 369 13.73 33.46 -6.45
C SER A 369 12.40 32.72 -6.56
N THR A 370 12.29 31.61 -5.84
CA THR A 370 11.07 30.80 -5.71
C THR A 370 10.96 30.21 -4.31
N SER A 371 9.82 29.59 -3.99
CA SER A 371 9.60 28.92 -2.71
C SER A 371 8.72 27.68 -2.84
N ALA A 372 8.88 26.74 -1.91
CA ALA A 372 8.01 25.59 -1.72
C ALA A 372 7.68 25.40 -0.23
N THR A 373 6.50 24.85 0.05
CA THR A 373 6.14 24.37 1.39
C THR A 373 6.68 22.96 1.55
N ILE A 374 7.42 22.73 2.64
CA ILE A 374 7.87 21.43 3.09
C ILE A 374 6.93 20.98 4.20
N SER A 375 6.10 19.98 3.94
CA SER A 375 5.20 19.39 4.93
C SER A 375 5.81 18.13 5.52
N THR A 376 5.49 17.86 6.79
CA THR A 376 5.77 16.59 7.46
C THR A 376 4.48 16.00 7.99
N ALA A 377 4.39 14.67 8.08
CA ALA A 377 3.27 13.98 8.72
C ALA A 377 3.80 12.83 9.59
N VAL A 378 3.08 12.47 10.65
CA VAL A 378 3.37 11.27 11.43
C VAL A 378 2.93 10.06 10.61
N THR A 379 3.82 9.08 10.43
CA THR A 379 3.50 7.82 9.74
C THR A 379 3.35 6.67 10.72
N SER A 380 4.04 6.71 11.86
CA SER A 380 3.85 5.77 12.97
C SER A 380 4.30 6.38 14.30
N GLY A 381 3.78 5.88 15.43
CA GLY A 381 4.16 6.31 16.77
C GLY A 381 3.75 7.76 17.12
N SER A 382 4.60 8.47 17.86
CA SER A 382 4.38 9.85 18.33
C SER A 382 5.09 10.88 17.47
N ALA A 383 4.48 12.07 17.33
CA ALA A 383 5.07 13.19 16.60
C ALA A 383 6.44 13.59 17.18
N GLN A 384 7.48 13.56 16.35
CA GLN A 384 8.85 13.88 16.74
C GLN A 384 9.28 15.26 16.26
N SER A 385 10.30 15.84 16.90
CA SER A 385 10.99 17.00 16.34
C SER A 385 11.81 16.57 15.13
N VAL A 386 11.48 17.13 13.97
CA VAL A 386 12.12 16.90 12.67
C VAL A 386 13.02 18.09 12.35
N ALA A 387 14.33 17.89 12.37
CA ALA A 387 15.31 18.87 11.91
C ALA A 387 15.43 18.83 10.38
N LEU A 388 15.25 19.96 9.72
CA LEU A 388 15.21 20.09 8.26
C LEU A 388 16.50 20.68 7.71
N THR A 389 17.05 20.08 6.66
CA THR A 389 18.23 20.56 5.94
C THR A 389 18.00 20.52 4.43
N ALA A 390 18.66 21.40 3.68
CA ALA A 390 18.63 21.40 2.22
C ALA A 390 20.06 21.30 1.67
N SER A 391 20.26 20.46 0.64
CA SER A 391 21.56 20.24 -0.01
C SER A 391 21.39 20.06 -1.53
N GLY A 392 22.50 20.12 -2.28
CA GLY A 392 22.48 19.95 -3.75
C GLY A 392 22.34 21.24 -4.56
N ALA A 393 22.27 22.41 -3.90
CA ALA A 393 22.27 23.70 -4.59
C ALA A 393 23.61 23.95 -5.31
N PRO A 394 23.62 24.32 -6.60
CA PRO A 394 24.84 24.63 -7.35
C PRO A 394 25.42 26.01 -6.99
N SER A 395 26.60 26.32 -7.54
CA SER A 395 27.20 27.66 -7.40
C SER A 395 26.25 28.75 -7.87
N GLY A 396 26.06 29.78 -7.04
CA GLY A 396 25.16 30.89 -7.35
C GLY A 396 23.69 30.63 -7.00
N VAL A 397 23.36 29.50 -6.35
CA VAL A 397 22.04 29.19 -5.80
C VAL A 397 22.14 29.04 -4.28
N THR A 398 21.17 29.60 -3.55
CA THR A 398 21.05 29.46 -2.09
C THR A 398 19.67 28.91 -1.76
N ALA A 399 19.63 27.83 -0.97
CA ALA A 399 18.41 27.21 -0.48
C ALA A 399 18.37 27.31 1.06
N SER A 400 17.28 27.88 1.60
CA SER A 400 17.11 28.11 3.05
C SER A 400 15.74 27.65 3.52
N LEU A 401 15.66 27.06 4.71
CA LEU A 401 14.42 26.59 5.33
C LEU A 401 14.06 27.47 6.53
N SER A 402 12.77 27.79 6.69
CA SER A 402 12.26 28.53 7.84
C SER A 402 10.87 28.03 8.25
N PRO A 403 10.69 27.48 9.47
CA PRO A 403 11.75 27.15 10.44
C PRO A 403 12.66 26.00 9.97
N THR A 404 13.82 25.84 10.60
CA THR A 404 14.74 24.70 10.35
C THR A 404 14.40 23.45 11.17
N SER A 405 13.38 23.51 12.02
CA SER A 405 12.85 22.37 12.77
C SER A 405 11.34 22.51 12.92
N VAL A 406 10.63 21.41 12.77
CA VAL A 406 9.17 21.31 12.96
C VAL A 406 8.85 20.10 13.82
N THR A 407 7.70 20.07 14.49
CA THR A 407 7.13 18.83 14.99
C THR A 407 6.45 18.11 13.83
N ALA A 408 6.61 16.78 13.70
CA ALA A 408 5.95 15.99 12.66
C ALA A 408 4.44 16.28 12.62
N GLY A 409 3.89 16.56 11.43
CA GLY A 409 2.56 17.18 11.24
C GLY A 409 2.61 18.69 10.95
N GLY A 410 3.75 19.34 11.23
CA GLY A 410 4.02 20.74 10.92
C GLY A 410 4.67 20.95 9.55
N SER A 411 4.93 22.21 9.21
CA SER A 411 5.50 22.60 7.93
C SER A 411 6.54 23.72 8.03
N ALA A 412 7.40 23.82 7.00
CA ALA A 412 8.40 24.87 6.84
C ALA A 412 8.40 25.40 5.40
N THR A 413 8.91 26.63 5.20
CA THR A 413 9.11 27.19 3.87
C THR A 413 10.54 26.96 3.40
N LEU A 414 10.71 26.28 2.26
CA LEU A 414 11.94 26.27 1.47
C LEU A 414 11.95 27.51 0.57
N LYS A 415 12.91 28.40 0.76
CA LYS A 415 13.17 29.55 -0.13
C LYS A 415 14.44 29.28 -0.93
N VAL A 416 14.35 29.45 -2.25
CA VAL A 416 15.47 29.28 -3.17
C VAL A 416 15.73 30.59 -3.91
N THR A 417 16.94 31.11 -3.83
CA THR A 417 17.37 32.35 -4.49
C THR A 417 18.56 32.09 -5.39
N THR A 418 18.57 32.67 -6.58
CA THR A 418 19.67 32.56 -7.54
C THR A 418 20.37 33.91 -7.69
N THR A 419 21.65 33.88 -7.99
CA THR A 419 22.42 35.06 -8.41
C THR A 419 22.37 35.18 -9.94
N SER A 420 22.76 36.33 -10.49
CA SER A 420 22.90 36.51 -11.95
C SER A 420 23.94 35.58 -12.58
N ALA A 421 24.85 35.00 -11.78
CA ALA A 421 25.87 34.05 -12.22
C ALA A 421 25.41 32.58 -12.14
N ALA A 422 24.19 32.30 -11.68
CA ALA A 422 23.66 30.94 -11.63
C ALA A 422 23.56 30.37 -13.06
N ALA A 423 24.23 29.25 -13.31
CA ALA A 423 24.23 28.62 -14.63
C ALA A 423 22.84 28.06 -14.95
N PRO A 424 22.32 28.25 -16.19
CA PRO A 424 21.09 27.59 -16.63
C PRO A 424 21.19 26.07 -16.53
N GLY A 425 20.13 25.42 -16.06
CA GLY A 425 20.13 23.99 -15.81
C GLY A 425 19.04 23.56 -14.84
N SER A 426 18.86 22.24 -14.71
CA SER A 426 17.96 21.64 -13.73
C SER A 426 18.78 21.09 -12.56
N TYR A 427 18.47 21.54 -11.35
CA TYR A 427 19.21 21.22 -10.15
C TYR A 427 18.29 20.58 -9.11
N PRO A 428 18.48 19.30 -8.76
CA PRO A 428 17.75 18.68 -7.68
C PRO A 428 18.26 19.20 -6.34
N ILE A 429 17.40 19.86 -5.57
CA ILE A 429 17.66 20.27 -4.19
C ILE A 429 16.99 19.24 -3.29
N THR A 430 17.80 18.46 -2.58
CA THR A 430 17.30 17.47 -1.63
C THR A 430 17.02 18.13 -0.29
N VAL A 431 15.79 18.01 0.19
CA VAL A 431 15.40 18.40 1.55
C VAL A 431 15.34 17.14 2.41
N THR A 432 16.15 17.10 3.46
CA THR A 432 16.20 15.98 4.41
C THR A 432 15.59 16.41 5.74
N GLY A 433 14.59 15.68 6.20
CA GLY A 433 14.13 15.71 7.58
C GLY A 433 14.85 14.63 8.39
N LYS A 434 15.35 14.98 9.58
CA LYS A 434 15.97 14.05 10.52
C LYS A 434 15.26 14.12 11.86
N ALA A 435 14.76 12.99 12.33
CA ALA A 435 14.20 12.83 13.67
C ALA A 435 14.96 11.75 14.44
N ALA A 436 14.53 11.45 15.67
CA ALA A 436 15.11 10.35 16.44
C ALA A 436 14.82 8.97 15.81
N SER A 437 13.74 8.87 15.03
CA SER A 437 13.34 7.65 14.30
C SER A 437 14.19 7.31 13.09
N GLY A 438 14.81 8.30 12.45
CA GLY A 438 15.41 8.11 11.13
C GLY A 438 15.50 9.40 10.33
N SER A 439 15.74 9.26 9.03
CA SER A 439 15.80 10.39 8.10
C SER A 439 14.99 10.09 6.85
N HIS A 440 14.19 11.06 6.44
CA HIS A 440 13.39 11.01 5.21
C HIS A 440 13.73 12.19 4.33
N GLY A 441 13.58 12.01 3.02
CA GLY A 441 13.97 13.01 2.03
C GLY A 441 12.90 13.26 0.99
N THR A 442 12.79 14.51 0.56
CA THR A 442 12.04 14.91 -0.63
C THR A 442 12.94 15.73 -1.54
N THR A 443 12.62 15.81 -2.83
CA THR A 443 13.40 16.57 -3.80
C THR A 443 12.57 17.72 -4.36
N PHE A 444 13.15 18.91 -4.33
CA PHE A 444 12.66 20.08 -5.05
C PHE A 444 13.54 20.34 -6.27
N THR A 445 12.97 20.29 -7.47
CA THR A 445 13.71 20.53 -8.71
C THR A 445 13.68 22.01 -9.08
N LEU A 446 14.84 22.68 -9.01
CA LEU A 446 15.01 24.04 -9.48
C LEU A 446 15.47 24.07 -10.94
N THR A 447 14.70 24.71 -11.82
CA THR A 447 15.15 25.06 -13.16
C THR A 447 15.65 26.50 -13.18
N VAL A 448 16.93 26.72 -13.48
CA VAL A 448 17.46 28.04 -13.82
C VAL A 448 17.29 28.23 -15.32
N ASN A 449 16.45 29.19 -15.70
CA ASN A 449 16.10 29.46 -17.09
C ASN A 449 17.29 30.02 -17.87
N GLY A 450 17.42 29.56 -19.11
CA GLY A 450 18.44 29.97 -20.07
C GLY A 450 18.72 28.82 -21.03
N SER A 451 19.21 29.12 -22.24
CA SER A 451 19.71 28.09 -23.15
C SER A 451 20.89 27.38 -22.48
N GLY A 452 20.72 26.08 -22.21
CA GLY A 452 21.63 25.27 -21.40
C GLY A 452 23.08 25.40 -21.85
N GLY A 453 23.93 25.94 -20.99
CA GLY A 453 25.37 25.98 -21.20
C GLY A 453 25.98 24.64 -20.83
N GLY A 454 26.02 23.70 -21.78
CA GLY A 454 26.88 22.53 -21.66
C GLY A 454 28.34 22.96 -21.62
N SER A 455 29.05 22.60 -20.56
CA SER A 455 30.51 22.54 -20.56
C SER A 455 30.93 21.36 -21.44
N GLY A 456 31.57 21.60 -22.58
CA GLY A 456 32.14 20.54 -23.41
C GLY A 456 31.41 20.27 -24.72
N SER A 457 31.99 19.33 -25.47
CA SER A 457 31.75 19.01 -26.89
C SER A 457 30.27 18.87 -27.27
N LEU A 458 29.99 19.02 -28.56
CA LEU A 458 28.68 18.71 -29.15
C LEU A 458 28.29 17.26 -28.81
N VAL A 459 27.14 17.08 -28.17
CA VAL A 459 26.63 15.75 -27.80
C VAL A 459 25.46 15.35 -28.69
N ASN A 460 25.29 14.05 -28.90
CA ASN A 460 24.21 13.48 -29.71
C ASN A 460 24.11 14.10 -31.12
N GLY A 461 25.26 14.31 -31.79
CA GLY A 461 25.32 14.86 -33.14
C GLY A 461 24.78 13.91 -34.22
N GLY A 462 24.69 12.61 -33.94
CA GLY A 462 24.08 11.60 -34.81
C GLY A 462 22.66 11.19 -34.43
N PHE A 463 22.03 11.87 -33.45
CA PHE A 463 20.62 11.70 -33.07
C PHE A 463 20.16 10.30 -32.61
N GLU A 464 21.11 9.40 -32.34
CA GLU A 464 20.85 8.02 -31.86
C GLU A 464 20.20 7.96 -30.47
N ALA A 465 20.32 9.02 -29.67
CA ALA A 465 19.73 9.11 -28.33
C ALA A 465 18.41 9.90 -28.28
N GLY A 466 17.73 10.04 -29.42
CA GLY A 466 16.54 10.89 -29.55
C GLY A 466 16.90 12.37 -29.73
N LEU A 467 15.94 13.28 -29.50
CA LEU A 467 16.14 14.69 -29.86
C LEU A 467 16.97 15.47 -28.82
N SER A 468 16.93 15.09 -27.55
CA SER A 468 17.68 15.78 -26.49
C SER A 468 19.20 15.59 -26.67
N PRO A 469 20.03 16.63 -26.49
CA PRO A 469 19.72 17.98 -26.01
C PRO A 469 19.50 19.03 -27.11
N TRP A 470 19.29 18.63 -28.36
CA TRP A 470 18.94 19.56 -29.42
C TRP A 470 17.54 20.13 -29.18
N THR A 471 17.39 21.42 -29.44
CA THR A 471 16.11 22.12 -29.40
C THR A 471 15.70 22.45 -30.81
N CYS A 472 14.46 22.15 -31.19
CA CYS A 472 13.95 22.40 -32.53
C CYS A 472 12.75 23.32 -32.52
N GLN A 473 12.62 24.12 -33.58
CA GLN A 473 11.34 24.73 -33.95
C GLN A 473 10.27 23.64 -34.20
N PRO A 474 8.97 23.98 -34.07
CA PRO A 474 7.89 23.01 -34.19
C PRO A 474 7.98 22.18 -35.48
N GLY A 475 7.87 20.85 -35.34
CA GLY A 475 7.96 19.90 -36.45
C GLY A 475 9.35 19.28 -36.66
N GLY A 476 10.38 19.72 -35.93
CA GLY A 476 11.65 19.00 -35.86
C GLY A 476 11.52 17.69 -35.09
N ALA A 477 12.11 16.61 -35.60
CA ALA A 477 11.99 15.28 -35.01
C ALA A 477 13.20 14.40 -35.38
N VAL A 478 13.44 13.35 -34.60
CA VAL A 478 14.35 12.27 -34.99
C VAL A 478 13.58 11.25 -35.83
N VAL A 479 14.13 10.88 -36.99
CA VAL A 479 13.54 9.91 -37.93
C VAL A 479 14.45 8.70 -38.07
N THR A 480 13.90 7.57 -38.54
CA THR A 480 14.65 6.34 -38.84
C THR A 480 15.02 6.21 -40.33
N SER A 481 14.53 7.11 -41.19
CA SER A 481 14.87 7.16 -42.61
C SER A 481 14.54 8.53 -43.20
N PRO A 482 15.43 9.14 -44.01
CA PRO A 482 16.80 8.69 -44.29
C PRO A 482 17.71 8.85 -43.06
N ALA A 483 18.71 7.99 -42.92
CA ALA A 483 19.85 8.13 -41.98
C ALA A 483 21.15 8.09 -42.77
N HIS A 484 22.18 8.84 -42.38
CA HIS A 484 23.48 8.81 -43.06
C HIS A 484 24.36 7.71 -42.48
N SER A 485 24.49 7.70 -41.15
CA SER A 485 25.10 6.62 -40.40
C SER A 485 24.19 6.24 -39.23
N GLY A 486 24.42 5.10 -38.59
CA GLY A 486 23.54 4.62 -37.52
C GLY A 486 22.11 4.30 -37.99
N GLY A 487 21.15 4.47 -37.09
CA GLY A 487 19.73 4.18 -37.30
C GLY A 487 18.83 5.41 -37.33
N HIS A 488 19.38 6.59 -37.03
CA HIS A 488 18.60 7.81 -36.81
C HIS A 488 19.21 9.03 -37.52
N ALA A 489 18.37 10.01 -37.82
CA ALA A 489 18.80 11.33 -38.26
C ALA A 489 17.81 12.39 -37.79
N LEU A 490 18.22 13.66 -37.82
CA LEU A 490 17.34 14.78 -37.58
C LEU A 490 16.55 15.12 -38.84
N GLN A 491 15.23 15.24 -38.73
CA GLN A 491 14.38 15.95 -39.67
C GLN A 491 14.14 17.37 -39.16
N VAL A 492 14.38 18.36 -40.02
CA VAL A 492 14.07 19.78 -39.82
C VAL A 492 12.87 20.14 -40.69
N ALA A 493 11.83 20.73 -40.11
CA ALA A 493 10.59 21.09 -40.82
C ALA A 493 10.49 22.59 -41.12
N ALA A 494 10.98 23.01 -42.28
CA ALA A 494 10.79 24.36 -42.79
C ALA A 494 9.36 24.56 -43.31
N THR A 495 8.74 25.69 -42.96
CA THR A 495 7.41 26.10 -43.44
C THR A 495 7.51 27.44 -44.16
N SER A 496 6.39 28.04 -44.56
CA SER A 496 6.38 29.42 -45.08
C SER A 496 6.72 30.47 -44.02
N SER A 497 6.63 30.13 -42.72
CA SER A 497 6.82 31.07 -41.60
C SER A 497 8.06 30.78 -40.74
N GLN A 498 8.75 29.65 -40.96
CA GLN A 498 9.94 29.28 -40.19
C GLN A 498 10.94 28.46 -41.03
N THR A 499 12.22 28.49 -40.66
CA THR A 499 13.28 27.66 -41.28
C THR A 499 13.34 26.24 -40.72
N GLY A 500 12.64 25.99 -39.61
CA GLY A 500 12.60 24.70 -38.92
C GLY A 500 13.82 24.44 -38.05
N GLU A 501 14.57 25.48 -37.69
CA GLU A 501 15.88 25.40 -37.05
C GLU A 501 15.91 24.47 -35.83
N CYS A 502 16.95 23.64 -35.79
CA CYS A 502 17.31 22.85 -34.64
C CYS A 502 18.73 23.19 -34.22
N ASP A 503 18.93 23.42 -32.92
CA ASP A 503 20.18 23.94 -32.41
C ASP A 503 20.61 23.31 -31.07
N GLN A 504 21.91 23.43 -30.79
CA GLN A 504 22.54 23.06 -29.53
C GLN A 504 23.56 24.13 -29.12
N SER A 505 23.43 24.64 -27.91
CA SER A 505 24.36 25.62 -27.34
C SER A 505 25.57 24.92 -26.71
N LEU A 506 26.77 25.42 -26.98
CA LEU A 506 28.07 24.91 -26.53
C LEU A 506 28.88 26.01 -25.85
N THR A 507 29.67 25.64 -24.84
CA THR A 507 30.76 26.49 -24.33
C THR A 507 32.10 25.85 -24.66
N LEU A 508 32.79 26.41 -25.66
CA LEU A 508 34.09 25.99 -26.15
C LEU A 508 35.22 26.88 -25.57
N GLN A 509 36.48 26.55 -25.87
CA GLN A 509 37.59 27.41 -25.45
C GLN A 509 37.46 28.79 -26.11
N PRO A 510 37.57 29.91 -25.36
CA PRO A 510 37.54 31.25 -25.93
C PRO A 510 38.71 31.53 -26.88
N ASN A 511 38.48 32.37 -27.90
CA ASN A 511 39.49 32.79 -28.88
C ASN A 511 40.23 31.61 -29.55
N HIS A 512 39.51 30.53 -29.82
CA HIS A 512 40.06 29.30 -30.39
C HIS A 512 39.37 28.93 -31.70
N ALA A 513 40.16 28.45 -32.66
CA ALA A 513 39.65 28.04 -33.97
C ALA A 513 39.13 26.59 -33.91
N TYR A 514 37.94 26.38 -34.45
CA TYR A 514 37.25 25.10 -34.52
C TYR A 514 36.70 24.87 -35.92
N THR A 515 36.36 23.62 -36.21
CA THR A 515 35.62 23.23 -37.41
C THR A 515 34.35 22.48 -37.02
N LEU A 516 33.19 22.99 -37.44
CA LEU A 516 31.93 22.26 -37.38
C LEU A 516 31.75 21.46 -38.67
N THR A 517 31.39 20.19 -38.56
CA THR A 517 30.94 19.37 -39.69
C THR A 517 29.59 18.74 -39.40
N GLY A 518 28.81 18.47 -40.45
CA GLY A 518 27.57 17.71 -40.39
C GLY A 518 27.16 17.26 -41.79
N TRP A 519 26.44 16.15 -41.90
CA TRP A 519 25.88 15.66 -43.15
C TRP A 519 24.45 16.15 -43.31
N VAL A 520 24.09 16.61 -44.51
CA VAL A 520 22.73 17.09 -44.80
C VAL A 520 22.19 16.51 -46.09
N GLN A 521 20.87 16.40 -46.16
CA GLN A 521 20.12 15.99 -47.34
C GLN A 521 18.85 16.85 -47.47
N GLY A 522 18.55 17.34 -48.66
CA GLY A 522 17.38 18.17 -48.94
C GLY A 522 17.72 19.47 -49.67
N ASN A 523 16.69 20.28 -49.93
CA ASN A 523 16.81 21.55 -50.64
C ASN A 523 17.17 22.66 -49.65
N TYR A 524 18.26 23.40 -49.93
CA TYR A 524 18.72 24.52 -49.12
C TYR A 524 18.90 24.14 -47.63
N ALA A 525 19.63 23.05 -47.39
CA ALA A 525 19.97 22.60 -46.04
C ALA A 525 21.20 23.35 -45.53
N TYR A 526 21.06 24.07 -44.43
CA TYR A 526 22.10 24.88 -43.79
C TYR A 526 22.65 24.19 -42.55
N VAL A 527 23.95 24.37 -42.33
CA VAL A 527 24.65 24.09 -41.08
C VAL A 527 25.46 25.31 -40.68
N GLY A 528 25.45 25.69 -39.41
CA GLY A 528 26.21 26.84 -38.95
C GLY A 528 26.39 26.94 -37.44
N VAL A 529 27.08 28.01 -37.06
CA VAL A 529 27.24 28.48 -35.68
C VAL A 529 26.76 29.93 -35.56
N SER A 530 26.18 30.27 -34.42
CA SER A 530 25.81 31.64 -34.01
C SER A 530 26.23 31.91 -32.56
N GLY A 531 26.08 33.14 -32.06
CA GLY A 531 26.52 33.54 -30.72
C GLY A 531 27.85 34.29 -30.75
N ASP A 532 28.86 33.83 -30.00
CA ASP A 532 30.20 34.43 -29.99
C ASP A 532 30.97 34.27 -31.31
N ALA A 533 30.48 33.42 -32.21
CA ALA A 533 30.99 33.24 -33.55
C ALA A 533 29.80 33.08 -34.51
N THR A 534 29.93 33.59 -35.73
CA THR A 534 28.91 33.44 -36.77
C THR A 534 29.55 32.92 -38.05
N ALA A 535 29.17 31.72 -38.47
CA ALA A 535 29.59 31.12 -39.73
C ALA A 535 28.58 30.05 -40.16
N SER A 536 28.33 29.93 -41.46
CA SER A 536 27.42 28.91 -41.98
C SER A 536 27.74 28.56 -43.42
N THR A 537 27.24 27.40 -43.86
CA THR A 537 27.27 26.95 -45.25
C THR A 537 26.02 26.13 -45.55
N TRP A 538 25.75 25.86 -46.82
CA TRP A 538 24.57 25.12 -47.25
C TRP A 538 24.80 24.28 -48.50
N ALA A 539 23.93 23.30 -48.71
CA ALA A 539 23.84 22.53 -49.95
C ALA A 539 22.38 22.24 -50.35
N SER A 540 22.19 21.92 -51.63
CA SER A 540 20.94 21.36 -52.14
C SER A 540 21.26 20.05 -52.85
N SER A 541 20.84 18.92 -52.25
CA SER A 541 21.12 17.60 -52.79
C SER A 541 20.05 16.60 -52.35
N SER A 542 19.68 15.68 -53.25
CA SER A 542 18.81 14.55 -52.92
C SER A 542 19.52 13.44 -52.16
N GLY A 543 20.86 13.45 -52.10
CA GLY A 543 21.68 12.55 -51.28
C GLY A 543 22.53 13.30 -50.25
N TRP A 544 23.04 12.56 -49.25
CA TRP A 544 23.83 13.10 -48.16
C TRP A 544 25.08 13.85 -48.65
N THR A 545 25.24 15.09 -48.17
CA THR A 545 26.35 15.98 -48.48
C THR A 545 26.98 16.45 -47.18
N LYS A 546 28.29 16.25 -47.02
CA LYS A 546 29.01 16.75 -45.85
C LYS A 546 29.29 18.24 -45.98
N LEU A 547 28.85 19.01 -45.00
CA LEU A 547 29.17 20.43 -44.85
C LEU A 547 30.29 20.60 -43.83
N THR A 548 31.09 21.66 -44.02
CA THR A 548 32.23 22.01 -43.16
C THR A 548 32.27 23.51 -42.97
N VAL A 549 32.25 23.95 -41.72
CA VAL A 549 32.14 25.35 -41.31
C VAL A 549 33.27 25.66 -40.33
N PRO A 550 34.37 26.30 -40.80
CA PRO A 550 35.40 26.80 -39.90
C PRO A 550 34.88 28.04 -39.13
N PHE A 551 35.17 28.12 -37.84
CA PHE A 551 34.83 29.28 -37.01
C PHE A 551 35.87 29.52 -35.93
N THR A 552 35.90 30.72 -35.35
CA THR A 552 36.73 31.06 -34.20
C THR A 552 35.85 31.66 -33.13
N THR A 553 35.88 31.08 -31.93
CA THR A 553 35.08 31.54 -30.80
C THR A 553 35.51 32.93 -30.33
N GLY A 554 34.55 33.75 -29.92
CA GLY A 554 34.80 35.00 -29.23
C GLY A 554 35.28 34.82 -27.78
N SER A 555 35.24 35.91 -27.01
CA SER A 555 35.82 35.97 -25.66
C SER A 555 35.09 35.15 -24.59
N THR A 556 33.84 34.74 -24.83
CA THR A 556 33.06 33.92 -23.88
C THR A 556 33.08 32.44 -24.23
N GLY A 557 33.46 32.08 -25.46
CA GLY A 557 33.49 30.69 -25.93
C GLY A 557 32.10 30.11 -26.25
N LYS A 558 31.02 30.87 -26.07
CA LYS A 558 29.64 30.40 -26.18
C LYS A 558 29.13 30.48 -27.61
N VAL A 559 28.89 29.33 -28.23
CA VAL A 559 28.36 29.24 -29.60
C VAL A 559 27.13 28.35 -29.63
N THR A 560 26.22 28.61 -30.56
CA THR A 560 25.06 27.76 -30.84
C THR A 560 25.27 27.11 -32.20
N VAL A 561 25.44 25.79 -32.23
CA VAL A 561 25.50 24.99 -33.46
C VAL A 561 24.07 24.74 -33.92
N TYR A 562 23.79 24.90 -35.21
CA TYR A 562 22.44 24.73 -35.74
C TYR A 562 22.39 24.06 -37.12
N ALA A 563 21.21 23.51 -37.42
CA ALA A 563 20.81 23.05 -38.75
C ALA A 563 19.41 23.60 -39.08
N HIS A 564 19.21 24.08 -40.31
CA HIS A 564 17.89 24.54 -40.74
C HIS A 564 17.67 24.38 -42.25
N GLY A 565 16.41 24.40 -42.68
CA GLY A 565 16.03 24.46 -44.10
C GLY A 565 15.80 25.89 -44.55
N TRP A 566 15.23 26.06 -45.74
CA TRP A 566 14.79 27.38 -46.22
C TRP A 566 13.27 27.46 -46.33
N TYR A 567 12.73 28.66 -46.12
CA TYR A 567 11.29 28.90 -46.12
C TYR A 567 10.61 28.29 -47.35
N ALA A 568 9.54 27.53 -47.10
CA ALA A 568 8.72 26.84 -48.10
C ALA A 568 9.47 25.86 -49.03
N GLN A 569 10.66 25.37 -48.66
CA GLN A 569 11.42 24.39 -49.45
C GLN A 569 11.22 22.93 -49.00
N GLY A 570 10.38 22.71 -48.00
CA GLY A 570 10.11 21.39 -47.41
C GLY A 570 11.15 21.00 -46.35
N SER A 571 11.03 19.78 -45.83
CA SER A 571 11.95 19.28 -44.81
C SER A 571 13.34 18.98 -45.38
N ILE A 572 14.35 19.20 -44.54
CA ILE A 572 15.71 18.71 -44.76
C ILE A 572 16.05 17.69 -43.66
N TYR A 573 17.06 16.88 -43.91
CA TYR A 573 17.60 15.92 -42.95
C TYR A 573 19.05 16.27 -42.65
N ALA A 574 19.45 16.05 -41.40
CA ALA A 574 20.80 16.34 -40.93
C ALA A 574 21.28 15.25 -39.97
N ASP A 575 22.56 14.93 -40.02
CA ASP A 575 23.14 13.80 -39.29
C ASP A 575 24.64 13.97 -39.04
N ASP A 576 25.20 13.19 -38.12
CA ASP A 576 26.64 13.08 -37.84
C ASP A 576 27.36 14.42 -37.62
N PHE A 577 26.79 15.29 -36.77
CA PHE A 577 27.43 16.55 -36.41
C PHE A 577 28.63 16.35 -35.49
N ALA A 578 29.68 17.13 -35.71
CA ALA A 578 30.87 17.17 -34.86
C ALA A 578 31.53 18.54 -34.86
N VAL A 579 32.11 18.93 -33.72
CA VAL A 579 32.98 20.09 -33.58
C VAL A 579 34.38 19.59 -33.21
N SER A 580 35.39 19.99 -33.96
CA SER A 580 36.80 19.58 -33.77
C SER A 580 37.77 20.75 -33.78
#